data_AF-A0A949XDW7-F1
#
_entry.id   AF-A0A949XDW7-F1
#
_cell.length_a   1.000
_cell.length_b   1.000
_cell.length_c   1.000
_cell.angle_alpha   90.00
_cell.angle_beta   90.00
_cell.angle_gamma   90.00
#
_symmetry.space_group_name_H-M   'P 1'
#
loop_
_entity.id
_entity.type
_entity.pdbx_description
1 polymer ?
#
loop_
_entity_poly.entity_id
_entity_poly.type
_entity_poly.pdbx_seq_one_letter_code
_entity_poly.pdbx_strand_id
1 'polypeptide(L)'
;MAERTLRLSINETGAGAAAVFTFHVFLDDTPVASNQSLSSTQSHAVRELAWQYGQLFEQRALPQLARAQLQTLGAQLFDLWLAHAWGRLSGKLGPGDQRVLVVASERPVVLNLPWELLRPAGGECVGADAKWSVRRFPWTDRQPAPAGADLPAGPLRILHMVCAPQDLPELDFERGEELLIRAISQAGHRVVFDSGDMGIFDELGQRIDEFLPHIVHLTGHARVGEDGAYFLFENERGTGEEHSATELGQLFAGSGVQCAFLSGCQAGKAPPRAVLDGLAQGLLAEGVPLAVGWAASVGDDVA
;
A
#
# COMPACT_ATOMS: atom_id res chain seq x y z
N MET A 1 -22.35 9.13 -10.17
CA MET A 1 -21.89 8.14 -9.19
C MET A 1 -21.10 8.91 -8.14
N ALA A 2 -21.41 8.75 -6.86
CA ALA A 2 -20.65 9.41 -5.80
C ALA A 2 -19.49 8.51 -5.38
N GLU A 3 -18.35 9.10 -5.05
CA GLU A 3 -17.32 8.43 -4.25
C GLU A 3 -17.68 8.63 -2.77
N ARG A 4 -17.59 7.56 -1.98
CA ARG A 4 -17.88 7.50 -0.55
C ARG A 4 -16.63 7.06 0.20
N THR A 5 -16.19 7.82 1.17
CA THR A 5 -15.01 7.49 1.96
C THR A 5 -15.42 6.94 3.32
N LEU A 6 -15.15 5.64 3.54
CA LEU A 6 -15.25 4.99 4.83
C LEU A 6 -13.88 5.03 5.51
N ARG A 7 -13.73 5.81 6.58
CA ARG A 7 -12.46 5.90 7.31
C ARG A 7 -12.53 5.19 8.66
N LEU A 8 -11.63 4.24 8.87
CA LEU A 8 -11.34 3.60 10.15
C LEU A 8 -10.09 4.24 10.74
N SER A 9 -10.25 5.03 11.80
CA SER A 9 -9.12 5.58 12.56
C SER A 9 -8.86 4.72 13.77
N ILE A 10 -7.74 4.02 13.80
CA ILE A 10 -7.43 2.98 14.80
C ILE A 10 -6.16 3.38 15.56
N ASN A 11 -6.28 3.40 16.89
CA ASN A 11 -5.20 3.63 17.84
C ASN A 11 -5.06 2.45 18.79
N GLU A 12 -3.96 2.43 19.53
CA GLU A 12 -3.73 1.44 20.59
C GLU A 12 -3.47 2.19 21.90
N THR A 13 -4.19 1.81 22.95
CA THR A 13 -4.07 2.42 24.28
C THR A 13 -3.68 1.37 25.30
N GLY A 14 -2.85 1.75 26.28
CA GLY A 14 -2.28 0.83 27.27
C GLY A 14 -0.88 0.34 26.88
N ALA A 15 -0.37 -0.65 27.60
CA ALA A 15 0.98 -1.18 27.38
C ALA A 15 1.01 -2.72 27.51
N GLY A 16 1.91 -3.35 26.76
CA GLY A 16 2.12 -4.80 26.80
C GLY A 16 0.86 -5.59 26.48
N ALA A 17 0.66 -6.72 27.17
CA ALA A 17 -0.48 -7.62 26.95
C ALA A 17 -1.85 -7.00 27.27
N ALA A 18 -1.89 -5.91 28.05
CA ALA A 18 -3.12 -5.21 28.40
C ALA A 18 -3.53 -4.16 27.36
N ALA A 19 -2.68 -3.88 26.36
CA ALA A 19 -2.98 -2.89 25.33
C ALA A 19 -4.22 -3.32 24.51
N VAL A 20 -5.11 -2.36 24.25
CA VAL A 20 -6.33 -2.57 23.48
C VAL A 20 -6.41 -1.60 22.31
N PHE A 21 -6.99 -2.05 21.20
CA PHE A 21 -7.26 -1.17 20.07
C PHE A 21 -8.51 -0.34 20.34
N THR A 22 -8.37 0.97 20.16
CA THR A 22 -9.48 1.93 20.17
C THR A 22 -9.66 2.48 18.76
N PHE A 23 -10.88 2.83 18.38
CA PHE A 23 -11.11 3.27 17.02
C PHE A 23 -12.37 4.12 16.84
N HIS A 24 -12.40 4.79 15.69
CA HIS A 24 -13.50 5.61 15.21
C HIS A 24 -13.81 5.24 13.75
N VAL A 25 -15.09 5.30 13.40
CA VAL A 25 -15.60 5.01 12.06
C VAL A 25 -16.27 6.27 11.52
N PHE A 26 -15.82 6.73 10.36
CA PHE A 26 -16.37 7.89 9.66
C PHE A 26 -16.89 7.49 8.29
N LEU A 27 -17.92 8.18 7.82
CA LEU A 27 -18.39 8.15 6.43
C LEU A 27 -18.39 9.59 5.92
N ASP A 28 -17.60 9.88 4.88
CA ASP A 28 -17.42 11.22 4.31
C ASP A 28 -17.13 12.25 5.41
N ASP A 29 -16.13 11.94 6.25
CA ASP A 29 -15.70 12.68 7.44
C ASP A 29 -16.76 12.88 8.54
N THR A 30 -17.98 12.35 8.36
CA THR A 30 -19.01 12.36 9.39
C THR A 30 -18.86 11.13 10.29
N PRO A 31 -18.76 11.27 11.63
CA PRO A 31 -18.64 10.13 12.53
C PRO A 31 -19.91 9.27 12.53
N VAL A 32 -19.72 7.96 12.39
CA VAL A 32 -20.78 6.92 12.42
C VAL A 32 -20.67 6.06 13.69
N ALA A 33 -19.46 5.91 14.22
CA ALA A 33 -19.17 5.35 15.53
C ALA A 33 -17.89 6.02 16.08
N SER A 34 -17.90 6.46 17.34
CA SER A 34 -16.76 7.14 17.96
C SER A 34 -16.39 6.47 19.28
N ASN A 35 -15.13 6.57 19.69
CA ASN A 35 -14.63 6.06 20.97
C ASN A 35 -14.93 4.56 21.16
N GLN A 36 -14.85 3.79 20.08
CA GLN A 36 -15.02 2.34 20.16
C GLN A 36 -13.75 1.73 20.73
N SER A 37 -13.89 0.59 21.41
CA SER A 37 -12.76 -0.17 21.94
C SER A 37 -13.01 -1.64 21.72
N LEU A 38 -11.98 -2.34 21.25
CA LEU A 38 -11.96 -3.79 21.33
C LEU A 38 -11.69 -4.22 22.77
N SER A 39 -12.23 -5.37 23.16
CA SER A 39 -11.81 -6.06 24.38
C SER A 39 -10.35 -6.52 24.29
N SER A 40 -9.75 -6.90 25.42
CA SER A 40 -8.41 -7.50 25.45
C SER A 40 -8.33 -8.77 24.60
N THR A 41 -9.34 -9.64 24.66
CA THR A 41 -9.42 -10.86 23.84
C THR A 41 -9.49 -10.55 22.35
N GLN A 42 -10.32 -9.59 21.94
CA GLN A 42 -10.39 -9.17 20.53
C GLN A 42 -9.10 -8.51 20.06
N SER A 43 -8.47 -7.69 20.91
CA SER A 43 -7.19 -7.06 20.57
C SER A 43 -6.08 -8.09 20.42
N HIS A 44 -6.07 -9.14 21.26
CA HIS A 44 -5.18 -10.28 21.08
C HIS A 44 -5.46 -11.00 19.75
N ALA A 45 -6.73 -11.26 19.43
CA ALA A 45 -7.12 -11.90 18.17
C ALA A 45 -6.67 -11.10 16.94
N VAL A 46 -6.71 -9.76 16.98
CA VAL A 46 -6.17 -8.90 15.91
C VAL A 46 -4.67 -9.12 15.72
N ARG A 47 -3.89 -9.17 16.81
CA ARG A 47 -2.43 -9.37 16.73
C ARG A 47 -2.09 -10.77 16.23
N GLU A 48 -2.81 -11.78 16.69
CA GLU A 48 -2.67 -13.15 16.21
C GLU A 48 -3.01 -13.25 14.72
N LEU A 49 -4.08 -12.61 14.26
CA LEU A 49 -4.46 -12.61 12.85
C LEU A 49 -3.38 -11.95 11.99
N ALA A 50 -2.87 -10.80 12.41
CA ALA A 50 -1.78 -10.11 11.72
C ALA A 50 -0.51 -10.97 11.66
N TRP A 51 -0.16 -11.63 12.76
CA TRP A 51 1.00 -12.52 12.82
C TRP A 51 0.83 -13.75 11.92
N GLN A 52 -0.28 -14.48 12.05
CA GLN A 52 -0.58 -15.66 11.23
C GLN A 52 -0.61 -15.34 9.74
N TYR A 53 -1.24 -14.22 9.36
CA TYR A 53 -1.28 -13.79 7.98
C TYR A 53 0.11 -13.40 7.47
N GLY A 54 0.91 -12.69 8.27
CA GLY A 54 2.28 -12.32 7.89
C GLY A 54 3.18 -13.52 7.64
N GLN A 55 3.09 -14.56 8.49
CA GLN A 55 3.88 -15.80 8.38
C GLN A 55 3.67 -16.54 7.04
N LEU A 56 2.50 -16.39 6.42
CA LEU A 56 2.19 -17.00 5.12
C LEU A 56 3.11 -16.52 3.99
N PHE A 57 3.68 -15.32 4.11
CA PHE A 57 4.51 -14.70 3.07
C PHE A 57 5.99 -14.59 3.46
N GLU A 58 6.39 -15.14 4.61
CA GLU A 58 7.81 -15.24 4.99
C GLU A 58 8.50 -16.41 4.29
N GLN A 59 7.72 -17.43 3.91
CA GLN A 59 8.17 -18.46 2.98
C GLN A 59 8.13 -17.81 1.59
N ARG A 60 9.27 -17.76 0.88
CA ARG A 60 9.41 -17.16 -0.47
C ARG A 60 8.62 -17.94 -1.55
N ALA A 61 7.35 -18.20 -1.30
CA ALA A 61 6.41 -18.95 -2.10
C ALA A 61 5.02 -18.36 -1.87
N LEU A 62 4.14 -18.43 -2.88
CA LEU A 62 2.77 -17.99 -2.67
C LEU A 62 2.08 -18.86 -1.61
N PRO A 63 1.48 -18.24 -0.58
CA PRO A 63 0.60 -18.97 0.30
C PRO A 63 -0.66 -19.38 -0.44
N GLN A 64 -0.83 -20.68 -0.64
CA GLN A 64 -2.08 -21.25 -1.15
C GLN A 64 -3.08 -21.40 -0.01
N LEU A 65 -3.81 -20.32 0.28
CA LEU A 65 -4.98 -20.39 1.14
C LEU A 65 -6.22 -20.80 0.35
N ALA A 66 -6.98 -21.75 0.89
CA ALA A 66 -8.28 -22.10 0.32
C ALA A 66 -9.22 -20.89 0.39
N ARG A 67 -10.09 -20.71 -0.62
CA ARG A 67 -11.06 -19.61 -0.67
C ARG A 67 -11.89 -19.48 0.61
N ALA A 68 -12.26 -20.61 1.23
CA ALA A 68 -13.00 -20.61 2.49
C ALA A 68 -12.20 -20.00 3.66
N GLN A 69 -10.88 -20.20 3.71
CA GLN A 69 -10.02 -19.59 4.74
C GLN A 69 -9.93 -18.07 4.56
N LEU A 70 -9.74 -17.60 3.32
CA LEU A 70 -9.74 -16.17 3.00
C LEU A 70 -11.08 -15.51 3.38
N GLN A 71 -12.20 -16.19 3.13
CA GLN A 71 -13.53 -15.71 3.52
C GLN A 71 -13.71 -15.63 5.03
N THR A 72 -13.19 -16.61 5.77
CA THR A 72 -13.22 -16.60 7.24
C THR A 72 -12.40 -15.44 7.81
N LEU A 73 -11.19 -15.21 7.30
CA LEU A 73 -10.36 -14.06 7.69
C LEU A 73 -11.07 -12.74 7.40
N GLY A 74 -11.68 -12.62 6.21
CA GLY A 74 -12.44 -11.46 5.81
C GLY A 74 -13.66 -11.15 6.68
N ALA A 75 -14.38 -12.21 7.08
CA ALA A 75 -15.51 -12.09 8.00
C ALA A 75 -15.05 -11.68 9.41
N GLN A 76 -13.95 -12.26 9.92
CA GLN A 76 -13.38 -11.88 11.21
C GLN A 76 -12.95 -10.41 11.24
N LEU A 77 -12.30 -9.91 10.19
CA LEU A 77 -11.97 -8.48 10.07
C LEU A 77 -13.24 -7.61 10.10
N PHE A 78 -14.27 -7.99 9.36
CA PHE A 78 -15.52 -7.25 9.36
C PHE A 78 -16.20 -7.23 10.73
N ASP A 79 -16.27 -8.37 11.41
CA ASP A 79 -16.90 -8.53 12.72
C ASP A 79 -16.20 -7.69 13.79
N LEU A 80 -14.86 -7.66 13.77
CA LEU A 80 -14.06 -6.87 14.71
C LEU A 80 -14.25 -5.36 14.50
N TRP A 81 -14.23 -4.89 13.24
CA TRP A 81 -14.06 -3.45 12.97
C TRP A 81 -15.33 -2.73 12.50
N LEU A 82 -16.29 -3.41 11.87
CA LEU A 82 -17.40 -2.73 11.18
C LEU A 82 -18.78 -3.28 11.50
N ALA A 83 -18.94 -4.53 11.94
CA ALA A 83 -20.26 -5.13 12.13
C ALA A 83 -21.20 -4.30 13.03
N HIS A 84 -20.69 -3.76 14.14
CA HIS A 84 -21.45 -2.91 15.08
C HIS A 84 -21.96 -1.59 14.47
N ALA A 85 -21.32 -1.09 13.41
CA ALA A 85 -21.68 0.14 12.72
C ALA A 85 -22.33 -0.10 11.35
N TRP A 86 -22.28 -1.34 10.84
CA TRP A 86 -22.59 -1.65 9.44
C TRP A 86 -24.01 -1.27 9.04
N GLY A 87 -25.01 -1.50 9.89
CA GLY A 87 -26.39 -1.09 9.59
C GLY A 87 -26.56 0.42 9.35
N ARG A 88 -25.76 1.26 10.02
CA ARG A 88 -25.75 2.72 9.82
C ARG A 88 -24.97 3.13 8.56
N LEU A 89 -23.96 2.34 8.19
CA LEU A 89 -23.14 2.57 7.01
C LEU A 89 -23.85 2.14 5.74
N SER A 90 -24.31 0.89 5.68
CA SER A 90 -24.93 0.29 4.49
C SER A 90 -26.17 1.05 4.03
N GLY A 91 -26.96 1.59 4.95
CA GLY A 91 -28.12 2.44 4.62
C GLY A 91 -27.77 3.76 3.92
N LYS A 92 -26.51 4.20 3.97
CA LYS A 92 -26.02 5.45 3.33
C LYS A 92 -25.18 5.19 2.08
N LEU A 93 -24.80 3.93 1.83
CA LEU A 93 -24.00 3.52 0.69
C LEU A 93 -24.93 3.10 -0.45
N GLY A 94 -24.94 3.87 -1.54
CA GLY A 94 -25.70 3.55 -2.73
C GLY A 94 -25.17 2.29 -3.43
N PRO A 95 -26.01 1.51 -4.13
CA PRO A 95 -25.57 0.32 -4.87
C PRO A 95 -24.52 0.59 -5.96
N GLY A 96 -24.51 1.80 -6.52
CA GLY A 96 -23.59 2.25 -7.58
C GLY A 96 -22.50 3.22 -7.10
N ASP A 97 -22.37 3.46 -5.80
CA ASP A 97 -21.32 4.32 -5.26
C ASP A 97 -19.95 3.64 -5.38
N GLN A 98 -18.94 4.43 -5.72
CA GLN A 98 -17.54 4.05 -5.52
C GLN A 98 -17.19 4.26 -4.06
N ARG A 99 -16.37 3.38 -3.49
CA ARG A 99 -16.11 3.33 -2.05
C ARG A 99 -14.63 3.25 -1.80
N VAL A 100 -14.15 4.06 -0.88
CA VAL A 100 -12.76 4.06 -0.44
C VAL A 100 -12.73 3.67 1.03
N LEU A 101 -12.14 2.52 1.35
CA LEU A 101 -11.81 2.14 2.72
C LEU A 101 -10.45 2.77 3.07
N VAL A 102 -10.46 3.77 3.94
CA VAL A 102 -9.23 4.38 4.48
C VAL A 102 -8.96 3.79 5.87
N VAL A 103 -7.84 3.11 6.03
CA VAL A 103 -7.35 2.62 7.32
C VAL A 103 -6.26 3.57 7.81
N ALA A 104 -6.59 4.37 8.81
CA ALA A 104 -5.73 5.35 9.44
C ALA A 104 -5.18 4.80 10.76
N SER A 105 -3.86 4.63 10.87
CA SER A 105 -3.22 4.06 12.07
C SER A 105 -1.71 4.31 12.07
N GLU A 106 -1.15 4.61 13.25
CA GLU A 106 0.31 4.68 13.48
C GLU A 106 0.88 3.34 13.95
N ARG A 107 0.07 2.28 13.96
CA ARG A 107 0.46 0.93 14.41
C ARG A 107 0.74 0.03 13.20
N PRO A 108 1.98 -0.50 13.04
CA PRO A 108 2.32 -1.37 11.91
C PRO A 108 1.42 -2.60 11.84
N VAL A 109 1.11 -3.20 12.98
CA VAL A 109 0.24 -4.38 13.09
C VAL A 109 -1.14 -4.14 12.47
N VAL A 110 -1.67 -2.91 12.52
CA VAL A 110 -2.96 -2.55 11.95
C VAL A 110 -2.83 -2.31 10.45
N LEU A 111 -1.82 -1.56 10.01
CA LEU A 111 -1.61 -1.27 8.58
C LEU A 111 -1.33 -2.54 7.77
N ASN A 112 -0.65 -3.52 8.37
CA ASN A 112 -0.29 -4.78 7.73
C ASN A 112 -1.42 -5.84 7.76
N LEU A 113 -2.58 -5.55 8.34
CA LEU A 113 -3.73 -6.45 8.23
C LEU A 113 -4.18 -6.57 6.76
N PRO A 114 -4.75 -7.72 6.36
CA PRO A 114 -5.23 -7.96 4.99
C PRO A 114 -6.60 -7.30 4.77
N TRP A 115 -6.65 -5.98 4.80
CA TRP A 115 -7.87 -5.20 4.65
C TRP A 115 -8.60 -5.48 3.34
N GLU A 116 -7.91 -5.90 2.30
CA GLU A 116 -8.45 -6.37 1.02
C GLU A 116 -9.38 -7.57 1.19
N LEU A 117 -9.14 -8.40 2.21
CA LEU A 117 -10.00 -9.54 2.52
C LEU A 117 -11.24 -9.14 3.31
N LEU A 118 -11.29 -7.95 3.91
CA LEU A 118 -12.45 -7.49 4.68
C LEU A 118 -13.72 -7.70 3.87
N ARG A 119 -14.69 -8.39 4.46
CA ARG A 119 -15.89 -8.82 3.75
C ARG A 119 -17.15 -8.25 4.41
N PRO A 120 -17.74 -7.19 3.83
CA PRO A 120 -19.00 -6.68 4.34
C PRO A 120 -20.11 -7.74 4.27
N ALA A 121 -21.01 -7.74 5.25
CA ALA A 121 -22.10 -8.72 5.33
C ALA A 121 -22.91 -8.77 4.03
N GLY A 122 -23.02 -9.96 3.43
CA GLY A 122 -23.77 -10.20 2.19
C GLY A 122 -23.04 -9.83 0.89
N GLY A 123 -21.79 -9.36 0.96
CA GLY A 123 -20.99 -8.96 -0.20
C GLY A 123 -19.78 -9.87 -0.49
N GLU A 124 -18.97 -9.44 -1.46
CA GLU A 124 -17.62 -9.95 -1.71
C GLU A 124 -16.59 -9.24 -0.82
N CYS A 125 -15.35 -9.73 -0.81
CA CYS A 125 -14.27 -9.04 -0.12
C CYS A 125 -13.97 -7.70 -0.83
N VAL A 126 -13.61 -6.65 -0.08
CA VAL A 126 -13.41 -5.31 -0.64
C VAL A 126 -12.32 -5.28 -1.73
N GLY A 127 -11.30 -6.14 -1.66
CA GLY A 127 -10.28 -6.23 -2.70
C GLY A 127 -10.72 -6.91 -4.00
N ALA A 128 -11.87 -7.60 -3.99
CA ALA A 128 -12.44 -8.28 -5.17
C ALA A 128 -13.62 -7.53 -5.79
N ASP A 129 -14.19 -6.54 -5.07
CA ASP A 129 -15.29 -5.72 -5.56
C ASP A 129 -14.73 -4.45 -6.23
N ALA A 130 -14.91 -4.32 -7.54
CA ALA A 130 -14.44 -3.17 -8.33
C ALA A 130 -15.04 -1.81 -7.92
N LYS A 131 -16.02 -1.79 -7.01
CA LYS A 131 -16.55 -0.56 -6.40
C LYS A 131 -15.76 -0.13 -5.18
N TRP A 132 -14.79 -0.90 -4.73
CA TRP A 132 -13.98 -0.63 -3.56
C TRP A 132 -12.52 -0.36 -3.93
N SER A 133 -11.92 0.56 -3.20
CA SER A 133 -10.47 0.72 -3.10
C SER A 133 -10.08 0.76 -1.63
N VAL A 134 -8.87 0.30 -1.32
CA VAL A 134 -8.32 0.30 0.03
C VAL A 134 -7.12 1.25 0.06
N ARG A 135 -7.08 2.15 1.04
CA ARG A 135 -5.98 3.06 1.28
C ARG A 135 -5.51 2.92 2.72
N ARG A 136 -4.20 2.88 2.92
CA ARG A 136 -3.55 2.88 4.22
C ARG A 136 -2.97 4.26 4.48
N PHE A 137 -3.19 4.80 5.68
CA PHE A 137 -2.76 6.14 6.04
C PHE A 137 -2.03 6.09 7.39
N PRO A 138 -0.72 6.38 7.45
CA PRO A 138 0.12 6.10 8.63
C PRO A 138 -0.03 7.15 9.76
N TRP A 139 -1.15 7.87 9.82
CA TRP A 139 -1.46 8.87 10.83
C TRP A 139 -2.91 8.75 11.27
N THR A 140 -3.18 9.06 12.53
CA THR A 140 -4.57 9.12 13.04
C THR A 140 -5.08 10.55 13.24
N ASP A 141 -4.16 11.50 13.36
CA ASP A 141 -4.41 12.92 13.65
C ASP A 141 -4.32 13.83 12.41
N ARG A 142 -3.96 13.26 11.25
CA ARG A 142 -3.93 13.97 9.96
C ARG A 142 -5.12 13.59 9.10
N GLN A 143 -5.45 14.45 8.16
CA GLN A 143 -6.28 14.07 7.02
C GLN A 143 -5.38 13.74 5.84
N PRO A 144 -5.75 12.76 5.01
CA PRO A 144 -5.14 12.60 3.70
C PRO A 144 -5.17 13.95 3.00
N ALA A 145 -4.06 14.36 2.40
CA ALA A 145 -4.08 15.52 1.52
C ALA A 145 -5.18 15.30 0.47
N PRO A 146 -5.91 16.35 0.06
CA PRO A 146 -6.74 16.27 -1.13
C PRO A 146 -5.90 15.68 -2.27
N ALA A 147 -6.52 14.92 -3.18
CA ALA A 147 -5.83 14.47 -4.38
C ALA A 147 -5.04 15.64 -4.95
N GLY A 148 -3.73 15.46 -5.16
CA GLY A 148 -2.78 16.54 -5.42
C GLY A 148 -3.29 17.49 -6.49
N ALA A 149 -2.83 18.74 -6.44
CA ALA A 149 -3.20 19.82 -7.36
C ALA A 149 -3.40 19.27 -8.78
N ASP A 150 -4.51 19.67 -9.44
CA ASP A 150 -4.92 19.15 -10.74
C ASP A 150 -3.72 18.91 -11.64
N LEU A 151 -3.53 17.65 -12.05
CA LEU A 151 -2.46 17.29 -12.97
C LEU A 151 -2.57 18.19 -14.21
N PRO A 152 -1.47 18.77 -14.70
CA PRO A 152 -1.49 19.57 -15.92
C PRO A 152 -2.17 18.80 -17.05
N ALA A 153 -2.97 19.50 -17.85
CA ALA A 153 -3.64 18.87 -18.99
C ALA A 153 -2.59 18.21 -19.93
N GLY A 154 -2.77 16.94 -20.23
CA GLY A 154 -1.83 16.17 -21.04
C GLY A 154 -1.96 14.66 -20.80
N PRO A 155 -1.14 13.85 -21.50
CA PRO A 155 -1.05 12.42 -21.21
C PRO A 155 -0.47 12.16 -19.82
N LEU A 156 -0.87 11.05 -19.22
CA LEU A 156 -0.24 10.54 -18.00
C LEU A 156 1.19 10.11 -18.33
N ARG A 157 2.18 10.64 -17.60
CA ARG A 157 3.60 10.33 -17.77
C ARG A 157 4.03 9.29 -16.75
N ILE A 158 4.51 8.14 -17.23
CA ILE A 158 4.98 7.03 -16.41
C ILE A 158 6.45 6.80 -16.71
N LEU A 159 7.30 6.94 -15.70
CA LEU A 159 8.69 6.50 -15.73
C LEU A 159 8.76 5.12 -15.09
N HIS A 160 9.24 4.11 -15.80
CA HIS A 160 9.48 2.78 -15.25
C HIS A 160 10.97 2.50 -15.20
N MET A 161 11.45 1.88 -14.12
CA MET A 161 12.85 1.47 -14.03
C MET A 161 12.94 0.12 -13.33
N VAL A 162 13.69 -0.79 -13.95
CA VAL A 162 14.05 -2.07 -13.35
C VAL A 162 15.40 -1.90 -12.66
N CYS A 163 15.49 -2.36 -11.42
CA CYS A 163 16.71 -2.40 -10.63
C CYS A 163 16.98 -3.88 -10.30
N ALA A 164 17.95 -4.49 -10.98
CA ALA A 164 18.21 -5.92 -10.88
C ALA A 164 19.70 -6.22 -10.58
N PRO A 165 20.19 -5.88 -9.37
CA PRO A 165 21.58 -6.14 -8.99
C PRO A 165 21.98 -7.61 -9.12
N GLN A 166 23.19 -7.85 -9.65
CA GLN A 166 23.68 -9.18 -10.01
C GLN A 166 24.05 -10.06 -8.80
N ASP A 167 24.23 -9.46 -7.63
CA ASP A 167 24.51 -10.15 -6.37
C ASP A 167 23.25 -10.57 -5.60
N LEU A 168 22.06 -10.30 -6.15
CA LEU A 168 20.76 -10.67 -5.60
C LEU A 168 20.10 -11.77 -6.44
N PRO A 169 19.03 -12.41 -5.93
CA PRO A 169 18.25 -13.36 -6.72
C PRO A 169 17.76 -12.73 -8.03
N GLU A 170 17.86 -13.48 -9.13
CA GLU A 170 17.38 -13.08 -10.44
C GLU A 170 15.88 -12.77 -10.42
N LEU A 171 15.49 -11.65 -11.03
CA LEU A 171 14.10 -11.21 -11.16
C LEU A 171 13.59 -11.56 -12.57
N ASP A 172 12.42 -12.19 -12.67
CA ASP A 172 11.70 -12.35 -13.95
C ASP A 172 10.94 -11.06 -14.29
N PHE A 173 11.67 -9.97 -14.54
CA PHE A 173 11.08 -8.66 -14.82
C PHE A 173 10.59 -8.52 -16.27
N GLU A 174 11.11 -9.31 -17.20
CA GLU A 174 10.77 -9.25 -18.64
C GLU A 174 9.27 -9.45 -18.86
N ARG A 175 8.68 -10.41 -18.15
CA ARG A 175 7.24 -10.67 -18.21
C ARG A 175 6.42 -9.51 -17.69
N GLY A 176 6.83 -8.93 -16.56
CA GLY A 176 6.17 -7.76 -15.97
C GLY A 176 6.21 -6.54 -16.89
N GLU A 177 7.37 -6.30 -17.52
CA GLU A 177 7.56 -5.22 -18.50
C GLU A 177 6.69 -5.44 -19.74
N GLU A 178 6.62 -6.66 -20.28
CA GLU A 178 5.75 -6.98 -21.41
C GLU A 178 4.28 -6.66 -21.11
N LEU A 179 3.79 -7.03 -19.92
CA LEU A 179 2.42 -6.74 -19.48
C LEU A 179 2.18 -5.23 -19.34
N LEU A 180 3.15 -4.48 -18.81
CA LEU A 180 3.09 -3.03 -18.69
C LEU A 180 3.00 -2.36 -20.07
N ILE A 181 3.88 -2.71 -21.01
CA ILE A 181 3.89 -2.18 -22.37
C ILE A 181 2.58 -2.50 -23.09
N ARG A 182 2.04 -3.71 -22.92
CA ARG A 182 0.72 -4.09 -23.47
C ARG A 182 -0.40 -3.23 -22.90
N ALA A 183 -0.41 -2.97 -21.59
CA ALA A 183 -1.41 -2.12 -20.95
C ALA A 183 -1.31 -0.65 -21.42
N ILE A 184 -0.09 -0.12 -21.53
CA ILE A 184 0.17 1.23 -22.04
C ILE A 184 -0.28 1.37 -23.50
N SER A 185 0.01 0.36 -24.33
CA SER A 185 -0.41 0.32 -25.74
C SER A 185 -1.93 0.40 -25.88
N GLN A 186 -2.69 -0.23 -24.98
CA GLN A 186 -4.15 -0.14 -24.94
C GLN A 186 -4.64 1.25 -24.46
N ALA A 187 -3.88 1.93 -23.61
CA ALA A 187 -4.19 3.29 -23.19
C ALA A 187 -4.02 4.30 -24.32
N GLY A 188 -3.12 4.03 -25.27
CA GLY A 188 -2.85 4.86 -26.46
C GLY A 188 -2.24 6.20 -26.09
N HIS A 189 -2.61 7.26 -26.82
CA HIS A 189 -2.10 8.63 -26.63
C HIS A 189 -2.45 9.27 -25.26
N ARG A 190 -3.17 8.57 -24.38
CA ARG A 190 -3.48 9.03 -23.03
C ARG A 190 -2.33 8.80 -22.04
N VAL A 191 -1.34 8.00 -22.42
CA VAL A 191 -0.16 7.68 -21.60
C VAL A 191 1.08 7.91 -22.45
N VAL A 192 2.10 8.52 -21.85
CA VAL A 192 3.47 8.56 -22.38
C VAL A 192 4.35 7.84 -21.36
N PHE A 193 5.29 7.05 -21.89
CA PHE A 193 6.11 6.14 -21.11
C PHE A 193 7.59 6.39 -21.43
N ASP A 194 8.43 6.39 -20.40
CA ASP A 194 9.87 6.36 -20.50
C ASP A 194 10.42 5.27 -19.57
N SER A 195 11.60 4.74 -19.90
CA SER A 195 12.27 3.69 -19.12
C SER A 195 13.71 4.06 -18.78
N GLY A 196 14.15 3.71 -17.57
CA GLY A 196 15.57 3.73 -17.20
C GLY A 196 16.29 2.47 -17.68
N ASP A 197 17.58 2.61 -17.99
CA ASP A 197 18.37 1.55 -18.64
C ASP A 197 19.37 0.86 -17.69
N MET A 198 19.84 1.57 -16.66
CA MET A 198 20.95 1.12 -15.79
C MET A 198 20.50 0.68 -14.40
N GLY A 199 19.29 1.05 -13.95
CA GLY A 199 18.79 0.66 -12.63
C GLY A 199 19.55 1.31 -11.46
N ILE A 200 20.33 2.37 -11.72
CA ILE A 200 21.11 3.09 -10.71
C ILE A 200 20.33 4.30 -10.17
N PHE A 201 20.60 4.70 -8.93
CA PHE A 201 19.87 5.77 -8.26
C PHE A 201 20.04 7.14 -8.92
N ASP A 202 21.25 7.46 -9.39
CA ASP A 202 21.54 8.73 -10.07
C ASP A 202 20.77 8.87 -11.40
N GLU A 203 20.57 7.76 -12.13
CA GLU A 203 19.77 7.76 -13.37
C GLU A 203 18.32 8.10 -13.06
N LEU A 204 17.76 7.57 -11.98
CA LEU A 204 16.39 7.88 -11.58
C LEU A 204 16.20 9.39 -11.43
N GLY A 205 17.16 10.07 -10.82
CA GLY A 205 17.13 11.53 -10.64
C GLY A 205 17.14 12.27 -11.97
N GLN A 206 18.08 11.90 -12.84
CA GLN A 206 18.20 12.48 -14.17
C GLN A 206 16.89 12.33 -14.97
N ARG A 207 16.32 11.12 -14.98
CA ARG A 207 15.07 10.83 -15.72
C ARG A 207 13.89 11.58 -15.15
N ILE A 208 13.81 11.74 -13.83
CA ILE A 208 12.75 12.53 -13.20
C ILE A 208 12.81 13.98 -13.63
N ASP A 209 14.00 14.59 -13.66
CA ASP A 209 14.19 15.98 -14.07
C ASP A 209 13.93 16.21 -15.57
N GLU A 210 14.32 15.26 -16.42
CA GLU A 210 14.17 15.36 -17.87
C GLU A 210 12.73 15.06 -18.34
N PHE A 211 12.13 13.99 -17.82
CA PHE A 211 10.83 13.49 -18.26
C PHE A 211 9.65 14.08 -17.47
N LEU A 212 9.91 14.51 -16.23
CA LEU A 212 8.92 15.04 -15.29
C LEU A 212 7.72 14.10 -15.08
N PRO A 213 7.94 12.83 -14.65
CA PRO A 213 6.89 11.83 -14.54
C PRO A 213 5.80 12.20 -13.53
N HIS A 214 4.57 11.77 -13.80
CA HIS A 214 3.50 11.77 -12.79
C HIS A 214 3.56 10.51 -11.92
N ILE A 215 4.02 9.40 -12.52
CA ILE A 215 4.16 8.11 -11.86
C ILE A 215 5.60 7.63 -12.05
N VAL A 216 6.26 7.29 -10.95
CA VAL A 216 7.52 6.55 -10.95
C VAL A 216 7.21 5.12 -10.54
N HIS A 217 7.50 4.15 -11.41
CA HIS A 217 7.32 2.73 -11.19
C HIS A 217 8.69 2.07 -11.10
N LEU A 218 9.05 1.56 -9.92
CA LEU A 218 10.30 0.84 -9.69
C LEU A 218 10.02 -0.64 -9.53
N THR A 219 10.66 -1.48 -10.34
CA THR A 219 10.66 -2.94 -10.19
C THR A 219 12.03 -3.36 -9.66
N GLY A 220 12.07 -4.14 -8.58
CA GLY A 220 13.34 -4.51 -7.99
C GLY A 220 13.20 -5.21 -6.64
N HIS A 221 14.33 -5.36 -5.94
CA HIS A 221 14.32 -5.91 -4.59
C HIS A 221 14.02 -4.82 -3.56
N ALA A 222 13.27 -5.21 -2.53
CA ALA A 222 13.12 -4.39 -1.33
C ALA A 222 13.26 -5.28 -0.10
N ARG A 223 13.78 -4.69 0.99
CA ARG A 223 13.88 -5.37 2.28
C ARG A 223 13.30 -4.52 3.40
N VAL A 224 12.84 -5.19 4.44
CA VAL A 224 12.44 -4.57 5.71
C VAL A 224 13.33 -5.13 6.81
N GLY A 225 14.11 -4.26 7.45
CA GLY A 225 15.02 -4.58 8.56
C GLY A 225 14.58 -3.99 9.90
N GLU A 226 15.46 -4.07 10.90
CA GLU A 226 15.24 -3.43 12.21
C GLU A 226 15.37 -1.90 12.16
N ASP A 227 16.11 -1.42 11.17
CA ASP A 227 16.55 -0.05 10.94
C ASP A 227 15.68 0.71 9.93
N GLY A 228 14.77 0.02 9.24
CA GLY A 228 13.86 0.60 8.26
C GLY A 228 13.65 -0.31 7.06
N ALA A 229 13.05 0.23 6.00
CA ALA A 229 12.87 -0.44 4.72
C ALA A 229 13.66 0.26 3.62
N TYR A 230 14.20 -0.55 2.72
CA TYR A 230 15.11 -0.10 1.67
C TYR A 230 14.72 -0.73 0.33
N PHE A 231 14.83 0.06 -0.73
CA PHE A 231 14.77 -0.42 -2.11
C PHE A 231 16.19 -0.56 -2.63
N LEU A 232 16.47 -1.63 -3.38
CA LEU A 232 17.81 -1.96 -3.82
C LEU A 232 18.00 -1.57 -5.29
N PHE A 233 18.85 -0.56 -5.50
CA PHE A 233 19.31 -0.10 -6.80
C PHE A 233 20.62 -0.80 -7.17
N GLU A 234 21.03 -0.66 -8.42
CA GLU A 234 22.36 -1.05 -8.86
C GLU A 234 23.38 0.06 -8.56
N ASN A 235 24.60 -0.33 -8.19
CA ASN A 235 25.75 0.58 -8.19
C ASN A 235 26.61 0.39 -9.44
N GLU A 236 27.69 1.16 -9.57
CA GLU A 236 28.62 1.10 -10.72
C GLU A 236 29.26 -0.28 -10.97
N ARG A 237 29.22 -1.19 -9.98
CA ARG A 237 29.73 -2.56 -10.08
C ARG A 237 28.64 -3.59 -10.38
N GLY A 238 27.39 -3.15 -10.55
CA GLY A 238 26.22 -4.02 -10.72
C GLY A 238 25.80 -4.74 -9.45
N THR A 239 26.22 -4.26 -8.27
CA THR A 239 25.81 -4.86 -6.97
C THR A 239 24.77 -3.99 -6.29
N GLY A 240 24.05 -4.56 -5.32
CA GLY A 240 22.96 -3.89 -4.62
C GLY A 240 23.44 -2.68 -3.81
N GLU A 241 22.72 -1.57 -3.95
CA GLU A 241 22.84 -0.37 -3.14
C GLU A 241 21.47 -0.01 -2.55
N GLU A 242 21.44 0.22 -1.24
CA GLU A 242 20.21 0.40 -0.49
C GLU A 242 19.84 1.88 -0.40
N HIS A 243 18.61 2.22 -0.80
CA HIS A 243 18.06 3.55 -0.60
C HIS A 243 16.75 3.50 0.19
N SER A 244 16.67 4.38 1.18
CA SER A 244 15.52 4.57 2.06
C SER A 244 14.38 5.33 1.39
N ALA A 245 13.21 5.33 2.04
CA ALA A 245 12.08 6.16 1.62
C ALA A 245 12.42 7.67 1.62
N THR A 246 13.28 8.09 2.55
CA THR A 246 13.73 9.49 2.68
C THR A 246 14.57 9.91 1.48
N GLU A 247 15.53 9.09 1.06
CA GLU A 247 16.37 9.37 -0.10
C GLU A 247 15.54 9.43 -1.39
N LEU A 248 14.62 8.47 -1.57
CA LEU A 248 13.68 8.48 -2.70
C LEU A 248 12.77 9.71 -2.68
N GLY A 249 12.23 10.06 -1.51
CA GLY A 249 11.34 11.20 -1.35
C GLY A 249 12.03 12.54 -1.63
N GLN A 250 13.31 12.69 -1.24
CA GLN A 250 14.13 13.85 -1.59
C GLN A 250 14.29 14.02 -3.09
N LEU A 251 14.45 12.92 -3.82
CA LEU A 251 14.52 12.93 -5.28
C LEU A 251 13.18 13.35 -5.93
N PHE A 252 12.07 12.95 -5.31
CA PHE A 252 10.73 13.26 -5.84
C PHE A 252 10.26 14.66 -5.43
N ALA A 253 10.86 15.27 -4.42
CA ALA A 253 10.47 16.57 -3.89
C ALA A 253 10.52 17.66 -4.99
N GLY A 254 9.38 18.28 -5.25
CA GLY A 254 9.27 19.35 -6.26
C GLY A 254 9.25 18.89 -7.72
N SER A 255 9.42 17.59 -8.00
CA SER A 255 9.44 17.02 -9.37
C SER A 255 8.06 16.92 -10.04
N GLY A 256 6.98 16.99 -9.26
CA GLY A 256 5.61 16.78 -9.74
C GLY A 256 5.13 15.32 -9.69
N VAL A 257 5.96 14.38 -9.24
CA VAL A 257 5.56 12.98 -9.01
C VAL A 257 4.35 12.92 -8.07
N GLN A 258 3.29 12.26 -8.54
CA GLN A 258 2.04 12.06 -7.79
C GLN A 258 1.91 10.64 -7.22
N CYS A 259 2.58 9.67 -7.84
CA CYS A 259 2.53 8.27 -7.44
C CYS A 259 3.90 7.62 -7.53
N ALA A 260 4.32 6.97 -6.45
CA ALA A 260 5.44 6.03 -6.46
C ALA A 260 4.89 4.60 -6.39
N PHE A 261 5.10 3.81 -7.43
CA PHE A 261 4.76 2.40 -7.45
C PHE A 261 6.03 1.56 -7.27
N LEU A 262 6.15 0.92 -6.12
CA LEU A 262 7.29 0.10 -5.74
C LEU A 262 6.93 -1.38 -5.89
N SER A 263 7.21 -1.93 -7.06
CA SER A 263 7.11 -3.36 -7.36
C SER A 263 8.32 -4.13 -6.83
N GLY A 264 8.52 -4.08 -5.51
CA GLY A 264 9.51 -4.89 -4.81
C GLY A 264 8.90 -5.61 -3.62
N CYS A 265 9.40 -6.82 -3.32
CA CYS A 265 8.91 -7.63 -2.21
C CYS A 265 8.80 -6.80 -0.92
N GLN A 266 7.63 -6.81 -0.27
CA GLN A 266 7.38 -6.11 0.98
C GLN A 266 7.49 -4.56 0.93
N ALA A 267 7.59 -3.92 -0.23
CA ALA A 267 7.70 -2.46 -0.33
C ALA A 267 6.48 -1.69 0.23
N GLY A 268 5.33 -2.34 0.34
CA GLY A 268 4.13 -1.81 1.00
C GLY A 268 3.98 -2.16 2.49
N LYS A 269 4.87 -3.02 3.04
CA LYS A 269 4.81 -3.51 4.42
C LYS A 269 5.35 -2.46 5.40
N ALA A 270 4.55 -2.10 6.40
CA ALA A 270 5.00 -1.22 7.47
C ALA A 270 5.98 -1.99 8.39
N PRO A 271 7.18 -1.45 8.69
CA PRO A 271 8.15 -2.10 9.57
C PRO A 271 7.66 -2.14 11.02
N PRO A 272 8.07 -3.14 11.84
CA PRO A 272 7.52 -3.34 13.18
C PRO A 272 7.84 -2.25 14.20
N ARG A 273 8.97 -1.53 14.05
CA ARG A 273 9.44 -0.54 15.04
C ARG A 273 8.86 0.84 14.81
N ALA A 274 8.90 1.34 13.57
CA ALA A 274 8.49 2.69 13.24
C ALA A 274 7.85 2.73 11.85
N VAL A 275 6.53 2.89 11.78
CA VAL A 275 5.75 2.84 10.53
C VAL A 275 6.35 3.67 9.41
N LEU A 276 6.84 4.87 9.72
CA LEU A 276 7.36 5.83 8.74
C LEU A 276 8.71 5.44 8.15
N ASP A 277 9.41 4.47 8.74
CA ASP A 277 10.65 3.92 8.18
C ASP A 277 10.35 2.89 7.07
N GLY A 278 9.08 2.63 6.76
CA GLY A 278 8.66 1.81 5.62
C GLY A 278 8.75 2.56 4.30
N LEU A 279 8.97 1.87 3.18
CA LEU A 279 9.10 2.51 1.87
C LEU A 279 7.85 3.31 1.48
N ALA A 280 6.69 2.65 1.41
CA ALA A 280 5.46 3.34 1.04
C ALA A 280 5.04 4.41 2.06
N GLN A 281 5.19 4.14 3.36
CA GLN A 281 4.76 5.07 4.42
C GLN A 281 5.69 6.28 4.53
N GLY A 282 7.00 6.08 4.38
CA GLY A 282 8.01 7.13 4.37
C GLY A 282 7.85 8.04 3.17
N LEU A 283 7.56 7.51 1.97
CA LEU A 283 7.28 8.33 0.79
C LEU A 283 6.07 9.26 0.99
N LEU A 284 5.02 8.79 1.67
CA LEU A 284 3.92 9.67 2.06
C LEU A 284 4.38 10.78 3.02
N ALA A 285 5.32 10.48 3.92
CA ALA A 285 5.87 11.46 4.86
C ALA A 285 6.74 12.52 4.17
N GLU A 286 7.44 12.13 3.10
CA GLU A 286 8.22 13.01 2.23
C GLU A 286 7.34 13.81 1.22
N GLY A 287 6.01 13.65 1.29
CA GLY A 287 5.06 14.46 0.52
C GLY A 287 4.64 13.85 -0.82
N VAL A 288 4.99 12.60 -1.10
CA VAL A 288 4.44 11.87 -2.26
C VAL A 288 2.95 11.61 -2.01
N PRO A 289 2.03 12.03 -2.90
CA PRO A 289 0.58 11.91 -2.66
C PRO A 289 0.08 10.46 -2.55
N LEU A 290 0.69 9.54 -3.31
CA LEU A 290 0.32 8.14 -3.33
C LEU A 290 1.57 7.26 -3.43
N ALA A 291 1.63 6.24 -2.58
CA ALA A 291 2.61 5.16 -2.70
C ALA A 291 1.87 3.82 -2.79
N VAL A 292 2.25 3.00 -3.77
CA VAL A 292 1.74 1.65 -3.97
C VAL A 292 2.92 0.70 -3.83
N GLY A 293 2.75 -0.39 -3.09
CA GLY A 293 3.80 -1.40 -2.97
C GLY A 293 3.23 -2.73 -2.51
N TRP A 294 3.99 -3.80 -2.73
CA TRP A 294 3.56 -5.14 -2.34
C TRP A 294 3.52 -5.26 -0.82
N ALA A 295 2.37 -5.63 -0.26
CA ALA A 295 2.18 -5.77 1.19
C ALA A 295 3.00 -6.92 1.81
N ALA A 296 3.51 -7.83 0.96
CA ALA A 296 4.27 -8.99 1.36
C ALA A 296 5.24 -9.43 0.25
N SER A 297 6.03 -10.48 0.49
CA SER A 297 6.85 -11.09 -0.56
C SER A 297 5.94 -11.79 -1.58
N VAL A 298 6.17 -11.54 -2.86
CA VAL A 298 5.47 -12.17 -3.99
C VAL A 298 6.52 -12.86 -4.84
N GLY A 299 6.25 -14.09 -5.29
CA GLY A 299 7.13 -14.79 -6.23
C GLY A 299 7.00 -14.20 -7.64
N ASP A 300 8.12 -14.10 -8.35
CA ASP A 300 8.18 -13.41 -9.65
C ASP A 300 7.32 -14.06 -10.74
N ASP A 301 7.02 -15.36 -10.63
CA ASP A 301 6.20 -16.11 -11.58
C ASP A 301 4.71 -15.75 -11.57
N VAL A 302 4.28 -14.85 -10.67
CA VAL A 302 2.88 -14.54 -10.38
C VAL A 302 2.57 -13.03 -10.26
N ALA A 303 3.57 -12.15 -10.42
CA ALA A 303 3.37 -10.70 -10.43
C ALA A 303 2.72 -10.18 -11.73
#